data_AF-A0A953JTC6-F1
#
_entry.id   AF-A0A953JTC6-F1
#
_cell.length_a   1.000
_cell.length_b   1.000
_cell.length_c   1.000
_cell.angle_alpha   90.00
_cell.angle_beta   90.00
_cell.angle_gamma   90.00
#
_symmetry.space_group_name_H-M   'P 1'
#
loop_
_entity.id
_entity.type
_entity.pdbx_description
1 polymer ?
#
loop_
_entity_poly.entity_id
_entity_poly.type
_entity_poly.pdbx_seq_one_letter_code
_entity_poly.pdbx_strand_id
1 'polypeptide(L)'
;MSAILLPVGESGDVDWAGFEAHVSRTLSAGLTPAVNMDTGYVQILDPAVSTEVLVRTESLCEGSRFVAGAFVRDSPGDPFAHDGHRSAAAEIVQHGGTPVVFPSWGLHELSEGEWVDVQADLGAEVGEFVGFELGTMFVPNGRIVGLDAYARLMDVPQCIGAKHSSLSRRLEWDRLALRDERRPDFMVL
;
A
#
# COMPACT_ATOMS: atom_id res chain seq x y z
N MET A 1 -9.40 6.90 -4.13
CA MET A 1 -9.33 5.50 -3.64
C MET A 1 -10.12 5.37 -2.36
N SER A 2 -10.65 4.18 -2.08
CA SER A 2 -11.40 3.90 -0.84
C SER A 2 -10.87 2.62 -0.20
N ALA A 3 -10.40 2.72 1.03
CA ALA A 3 -9.98 1.56 1.80
C ALA A 3 -11.18 0.67 2.14
N ILE A 4 -11.07 -0.61 1.82
CA ILE A 4 -12.13 -1.60 1.99
C ILE A 4 -11.93 -2.33 3.31
N LEU A 5 -12.97 -2.35 4.15
CA LEU A 5 -13.02 -3.20 5.33
C LEU A 5 -13.19 -4.66 4.91
N LEU A 6 -12.47 -5.58 5.57
CA LEU A 6 -12.74 -7.01 5.51
C LEU A 6 -13.62 -7.40 6.71
N PRO A 7 -14.93 -7.55 6.54
CA PRO A 7 -15.83 -7.87 7.65
C PRO A 7 -15.58 -9.29 8.14
N VAL A 8 -15.58 -9.45 9.46
CA VAL A 8 -15.46 -10.74 10.15
C VAL A 8 -16.64 -10.95 11.08
N GLY A 9 -17.21 -12.14 11.09
CA GLY A 9 -18.31 -12.53 11.96
C GLY A 9 -17.85 -12.83 13.39
N GLU A 10 -18.81 -13.08 14.28
CA GLU A 10 -18.53 -13.39 15.69
C GLU A 10 -17.70 -14.66 15.89
N SER A 11 -17.76 -15.62 14.96
CA SER A 11 -16.94 -16.83 14.96
C SER A 11 -15.50 -16.61 14.47
N GLY A 12 -15.18 -15.41 13.97
CA GLY A 12 -13.90 -15.09 13.32
C GLY A 12 -13.87 -15.42 11.83
N ASP A 13 -14.94 -16.00 11.27
CA ASP A 13 -15.04 -16.26 9.84
C ASP A 13 -15.23 -14.96 9.05
N VAL A 14 -14.59 -14.86 7.89
CA VAL A 14 -14.76 -13.71 7.00
C VAL A 14 -16.16 -13.71 6.39
N ASP A 15 -16.84 -12.57 6.43
CA ASP A 15 -18.08 -12.32 5.70
C ASP A 15 -17.77 -11.94 4.24
N TRP A 16 -17.54 -12.97 3.42
CA TRP A 16 -17.21 -12.78 2.01
C TRP A 16 -18.30 -12.07 1.22
N ALA A 17 -19.58 -12.33 1.52
CA ALA A 17 -20.69 -11.66 0.85
C ALA A 17 -20.70 -10.16 1.19
N GLY A 18 -20.45 -9.80 2.46
CA GLY A 18 -20.30 -8.43 2.90
C GLY A 18 -19.12 -7.72 2.24
N PHE A 19 -17.97 -8.41 2.15
CA PHE A 19 -16.77 -7.93 1.47
C PHE A 19 -17.03 -7.63 -0.02
N GLU A 20 -17.54 -8.60 -0.77
CA GLU A 20 -17.82 -8.47 -2.21
C GLU A 20 -18.84 -7.37 -2.50
N ALA A 21 -19.89 -7.29 -1.68
CA ALA A 21 -20.88 -6.23 -1.78
C ALA A 21 -20.26 -4.85 -1.50
N HIS A 22 -19.29 -4.75 -0.58
CA HIS A 22 -18.58 -3.50 -0.33
C HIS A 22 -17.71 -3.09 -1.51
N VAL A 23 -16.91 -4.00 -2.07
CA VAL A 23 -16.09 -3.75 -3.27
C VAL A 23 -16.97 -3.30 -4.44
N SER A 24 -18.06 -4.01 -4.71
CA SER A 24 -19.00 -3.70 -5.80
C SER A 24 -19.64 -2.32 -5.65
N ARG A 25 -20.02 -1.92 -4.43
CA ARG A 25 -20.55 -0.57 -4.15
C ARG A 25 -19.49 0.51 -4.38
N THR A 26 -18.25 0.26 -3.98
CA THR A 26 -17.13 1.18 -4.21
C THR A 26 -16.88 1.39 -5.71
N LEU A 27 -16.86 0.32 -6.49
CA LEU A 27 -16.74 0.38 -7.95
C LEU A 27 -17.92 1.11 -8.59
N SER A 28 -19.15 0.80 -8.17
CA SER A 28 -20.37 1.47 -8.66
C SER A 28 -20.40 2.96 -8.35
N ALA A 29 -19.69 3.41 -7.30
CA ALA A 29 -19.53 4.82 -6.97
C ALA A 29 -18.41 5.52 -7.77
N GLY A 30 -17.74 4.82 -8.69
CA GLY A 30 -16.62 5.35 -9.47
C GLY A 30 -15.31 5.49 -8.68
N LEU A 31 -15.20 4.81 -7.54
CA LEU A 31 -14.01 4.84 -6.70
C LEU A 31 -13.17 3.57 -6.92
N THR A 32 -11.84 3.74 -6.91
CA THR A 32 -10.87 2.63 -6.90
C THR A 32 -10.83 1.96 -5.52
N PRO A 33 -11.13 0.65 -5.41
CA PRO A 33 -10.98 -0.10 -4.16
C PRO A 33 -9.51 -0.21 -3.73
N ALA A 34 -9.27 -0.13 -2.42
CA ALA A 34 -7.99 -0.41 -1.79
C ALA A 34 -8.17 -1.52 -0.75
N VAL A 35 -7.79 -2.75 -1.10
CA VAL A 35 -7.99 -3.97 -0.29
C VAL A 35 -6.69 -4.39 0.40
N ASN A 36 -6.74 -5.30 1.38
CA ASN A 36 -5.55 -5.68 2.18
C ASN A 36 -4.79 -4.43 2.71
N MET A 37 -5.53 -3.40 3.12
CA MET A 37 -4.99 -2.20 3.77
C MET A 37 -5.13 -2.32 5.30
N ASP A 38 -4.70 -1.31 6.07
CA ASP A 38 -4.93 -1.26 7.53
C ASP A 38 -6.41 -1.46 7.90
N THR A 39 -7.31 -0.83 7.12
CA THR A 39 -8.76 -0.98 7.26
C THR A 39 -9.24 -2.41 7.04
N GLY A 40 -8.52 -3.18 6.22
CA GLY A 40 -8.77 -4.61 5.96
C GLY A 40 -7.96 -5.56 6.83
N TYR A 41 -7.30 -5.05 7.89
CA TYR A 41 -6.56 -5.85 8.87
C TYR A 41 -5.31 -6.59 8.35
N VAL A 42 -4.71 -6.15 7.25
CA VAL A 42 -3.62 -6.88 6.56
C VAL A 42 -2.51 -7.40 7.48
N GLN A 43 -2.17 -6.67 8.55
CA GLN A 43 -1.13 -7.04 9.49
C GLN A 43 -1.41 -8.34 10.27
N ILE A 44 -2.68 -8.68 10.47
CA ILE A 44 -3.12 -9.81 11.31
C ILE A 44 -3.81 -10.93 10.51
N LEU A 45 -3.99 -10.76 9.20
CA LEU A 45 -4.57 -11.80 8.35
C LEU A 45 -3.63 -13.01 8.20
N ASP A 46 -4.25 -14.18 8.05
CA ASP A 46 -3.58 -15.35 7.46
C ASP A 46 -3.28 -15.05 5.98
N PRO A 47 -2.08 -15.39 5.46
CA PRO A 47 -1.74 -15.18 4.05
C PRO A 47 -2.80 -15.71 3.07
N ALA A 48 -3.41 -16.88 3.36
CA ALA A 48 -4.43 -17.45 2.48
C ALA A 48 -5.70 -16.57 2.41
N VAL A 49 -6.04 -15.88 3.51
CA VAL A 49 -7.17 -14.92 3.53
C VAL A 49 -6.81 -13.69 2.71
N SER A 50 -5.58 -13.18 2.81
CA SER A 50 -5.11 -12.05 2.00
C SER A 50 -5.14 -12.39 0.50
N THR A 51 -4.72 -13.60 0.11
CA THR A 51 -4.81 -14.08 -1.28
C THR A 51 -6.26 -14.18 -1.74
N GLU A 52 -7.15 -14.74 -0.93
CA GLU A 52 -8.58 -14.86 -1.27
C GLU A 52 -9.25 -13.49 -1.48
N VAL A 53 -8.84 -12.47 -0.72
CA VAL A 53 -9.24 -11.07 -0.94
C VAL A 53 -8.82 -10.59 -2.34
N LEU A 54 -7.62 -10.91 -2.80
CA LEU A 54 -7.14 -10.54 -4.14
C LEU A 54 -7.94 -11.24 -5.24
N VAL A 55 -8.13 -12.56 -5.12
CA VAL A 55 -8.91 -13.37 -6.08
C VAL A 55 -10.32 -12.81 -6.28
N ARG A 56 -11.01 -12.51 -5.17
CA ARG A 56 -12.38 -11.96 -5.24
C ARG A 56 -12.40 -10.53 -5.79
N THR A 57 -11.42 -9.72 -5.44
CA THR A 57 -11.32 -8.33 -5.94
C THR A 57 -11.05 -8.31 -7.44
N GLU A 58 -10.13 -9.14 -7.94
CA GLU A 58 -9.87 -9.32 -9.37
C GLU A 58 -11.15 -9.66 -10.13
N SER A 59 -11.89 -10.68 -9.65
CA SER A 59 -13.14 -11.11 -10.27
C SER A 59 -14.19 -10.00 -10.35
N LEU A 60 -14.25 -9.10 -9.36
CA LEU A 60 -15.23 -8.01 -9.30
C LEU A 60 -14.80 -6.78 -10.09
N CYS A 61 -13.50 -6.55 -10.24
CA CYS A 61 -13.00 -5.38 -10.93
C CYS A 61 -13.13 -5.48 -12.46
N GLU A 62 -13.16 -6.70 -13.03
CA GLU A 62 -13.31 -6.95 -14.48
C GLU A 62 -12.38 -6.07 -15.34
N GLY A 63 -11.13 -5.88 -14.91
CA GLY A 63 -10.13 -5.03 -15.56
C GLY A 63 -10.12 -3.56 -15.13
N SER A 64 -11.03 -3.15 -14.24
CA SER A 64 -10.93 -1.88 -13.51
C SER A 64 -9.74 -1.90 -12.55
N ARG A 65 -9.16 -0.73 -12.28
CA ARG A 65 -8.06 -0.61 -11.32
C ARG A 65 -8.52 -0.90 -9.89
N PHE A 66 -7.70 -1.61 -9.13
CA PHE A 66 -7.71 -1.64 -7.67
C PHE A 66 -6.28 -1.58 -7.15
N VAL A 67 -6.12 -1.25 -5.87
CA VAL A 67 -4.82 -1.30 -5.19
C VAL A 67 -4.89 -2.25 -4.01
N ALA A 68 -3.75 -2.82 -3.61
CA ALA A 68 -3.69 -3.69 -2.45
C ALA A 68 -2.40 -3.51 -1.65
N GLY A 69 -2.45 -3.77 -0.34
CA GLY A 69 -1.27 -3.67 0.52
C GLY A 69 -0.31 -4.84 0.33
N ALA A 70 0.93 -4.54 -0.09
CA ALA A 70 2.05 -5.47 -0.12
C ALA A 70 2.72 -5.46 1.27
N PHE A 71 2.20 -6.28 2.18
CA PHE A 71 2.65 -6.37 3.57
C PHE A 71 3.60 -7.54 3.78
N VAL A 72 4.67 -7.30 4.56
CA VAL A 72 5.59 -8.32 5.05
C VAL A 72 5.55 -8.33 6.56
N ARG A 73 5.29 -9.52 7.14
CA ARG A 73 5.34 -9.72 8.58
C ARG A 73 6.77 -9.92 9.04
N ASP A 74 7.29 -8.97 9.82
CA ASP A 74 8.60 -9.00 10.46
C ASP A 74 8.53 -8.50 11.92
N SER A 75 9.67 -8.49 12.61
CA SER A 75 9.82 -8.09 14.02
C SER A 75 10.91 -7.01 14.20
N PRO A 76 10.91 -6.26 15.32
CA PRO A 76 11.98 -5.32 15.62
C PRO A 76 13.38 -5.99 15.56
N GLY A 77 14.29 -5.40 14.80
CA GLY A 77 15.65 -5.91 14.60
C GLY A 77 15.80 -6.91 13.44
N ASP A 78 14.70 -7.34 12.81
CA ASP A 78 14.79 -8.11 11.57
C ASP A 78 15.35 -7.23 10.45
N PRO A 79 16.21 -7.78 9.56
CA PRO A 79 16.70 -7.04 8.41
C PRO A 79 15.58 -6.82 7.38
N PHE A 80 15.78 -5.84 6.49
CA PHE A 80 14.87 -5.64 5.36
C PHE A 80 14.76 -6.90 4.48
N ALA A 81 13.54 -7.43 4.37
CA ALA A 81 13.23 -8.65 3.63
C ALA A 81 12.80 -8.33 2.18
N HIS A 82 13.76 -7.98 1.32
CA HIS A 82 13.49 -7.60 -0.07
C HIS A 82 12.63 -8.63 -0.83
N ASP A 83 13.00 -9.91 -0.77
CA ASP A 83 12.25 -10.99 -1.45
C ASP A 83 10.81 -11.13 -0.95
N GLY A 84 10.56 -10.84 0.32
CA GLY A 84 9.21 -10.84 0.89
C GLY A 84 8.36 -9.73 0.30
N HIS A 85 8.89 -8.51 0.26
CA HIS A 85 8.19 -7.35 -0.31
C HIS A 85 7.92 -7.55 -1.79
N ARG A 86 8.91 -8.06 -2.52
CA ARG A 86 8.77 -8.40 -3.94
C ARG A 86 7.69 -9.44 -4.15
N SER A 87 7.68 -10.52 -3.37
CA SER A 87 6.70 -11.61 -3.53
C SER A 87 5.28 -11.12 -3.27
N ALA A 88 5.09 -10.34 -2.21
CA ALA A 88 3.80 -9.73 -1.88
C ALA A 88 3.31 -8.77 -2.97
N ALA A 89 4.21 -7.93 -3.50
CA ALA A 89 3.87 -7.02 -4.59
C ALA A 89 3.58 -7.78 -5.90
N ALA A 90 4.37 -8.81 -6.23
CA ALA A 90 4.18 -9.61 -7.43
C ALA A 90 2.84 -10.37 -7.41
N GLU A 91 2.40 -10.89 -6.26
CA GLU A 91 1.09 -11.53 -6.11
C GLU A 91 -0.05 -10.56 -6.45
N ILE A 92 0.03 -9.32 -5.94
CA ILE A 92 -0.97 -8.28 -6.24
C ILE A 92 -1.01 -7.97 -7.74
N VAL A 93 0.17 -7.84 -8.38
CA VAL A 93 0.28 -7.62 -9.83
C VAL A 93 -0.30 -8.79 -10.62
N GLN A 94 -0.10 -10.03 -10.18
CA GLN A 94 -0.66 -11.22 -10.83
C GLN A 94 -2.20 -11.22 -10.83
N HIS A 95 -2.82 -10.62 -9.82
CA HIS A 95 -4.26 -10.41 -9.73
C HIS A 95 -4.74 -9.09 -10.36
N GLY A 96 -3.87 -8.38 -11.10
CA GLY A 96 -4.20 -7.14 -11.80
C GLY A 96 -4.29 -5.89 -10.92
N GLY A 97 -3.85 -5.96 -9.67
CA GLY A 97 -3.82 -4.84 -8.75
C GLY A 97 -2.52 -4.04 -8.82
N THR A 98 -2.55 -2.80 -8.33
CA THR A 98 -1.33 -2.02 -8.07
C THR A 98 -0.89 -2.20 -6.61
N PRO A 99 0.35 -2.64 -6.35
CA PRO A 99 0.87 -2.77 -4.99
C PRO A 99 1.00 -1.43 -4.26
N VAL A 100 0.65 -1.43 -2.99
CA VAL A 100 1.00 -0.38 -2.03
C VAL A 100 2.05 -0.95 -1.09
N VAL A 101 3.30 -0.47 -1.15
CA VAL A 101 4.41 -1.00 -0.34
C VAL A 101 4.18 -0.64 1.13
N PHE A 102 3.84 -1.62 1.97
CA PHE A 102 3.54 -1.38 3.37
C PHE A 102 4.81 -1.21 4.22
N PRO A 103 4.73 -0.49 5.35
CA PRO A 103 5.80 -0.48 6.33
C PRO A 103 6.11 -1.90 6.86
N SER A 104 7.38 -2.14 7.13
CA SER A 104 7.89 -3.29 7.86
C SER A 104 9.00 -2.81 8.80
N TRP A 105 9.34 -3.59 9.84
CA TRP A 105 10.45 -3.24 10.75
C TRP A 105 11.78 -3.13 10.00
N GLY A 106 12.11 -4.09 9.14
CA GLY A 106 13.34 -4.01 8.36
C GLY A 106 13.40 -2.80 7.42
N LEU A 107 12.26 -2.40 6.85
CA LEU A 107 12.15 -1.19 6.02
C LEU A 107 12.25 0.10 6.87
N HIS A 108 11.72 0.08 8.10
CA HIS A 108 11.77 1.20 9.04
C HIS A 108 13.20 1.57 9.45
N GLU A 109 14.06 0.57 9.68
CA GLU A 109 15.43 0.76 10.18
C GLU A 109 16.41 1.34 9.15
N LEU A 110 16.05 1.35 7.86
CA LEU A 110 16.91 1.88 6.81
C LEU A 110 17.14 3.39 6.96
N SER A 111 18.25 3.92 6.44
CA SER A 111 18.31 5.37 6.19
C SER A 111 17.24 5.78 5.18
N GLU A 112 16.86 7.06 5.14
CA GLU A 112 15.84 7.50 4.16
C GLU A 112 16.31 7.32 2.71
N GLY A 113 17.63 7.36 2.48
CA GLY A 113 18.19 7.09 1.16
C GLY A 113 18.01 5.64 0.76
N GLU A 114 18.40 4.71 1.63
CA GLU A 114 18.21 3.27 1.41
C GLU A 114 16.74 2.91 1.30
N TRP A 115 15.85 3.56 2.08
CA TRP A 115 14.40 3.38 2.00
C TRP A 115 13.84 3.69 0.60
N VAL A 116 14.36 4.73 -0.06
CA VAL A 116 14.00 5.02 -1.46
C VAL A 116 14.63 4.01 -2.40
N ASP A 117 15.90 3.67 -2.21
CA ASP A 117 16.64 2.77 -3.10
C ASP A 117 15.99 1.39 -3.17
N VAL A 118 15.60 0.81 -2.02
CA VAL A 118 14.93 -0.50 -2.01
C VAL A 118 13.54 -0.47 -2.67
N GLN A 119 12.83 0.66 -2.63
CA GLN A 119 11.55 0.80 -3.34
C GLN A 119 11.75 1.02 -4.83
N ALA A 120 12.82 1.69 -5.24
CA ALA A 120 13.20 1.78 -6.64
C ALA A 120 13.54 0.40 -7.22
N ASP A 121 14.28 -0.41 -6.47
CA ASP A 121 14.58 -1.80 -6.83
C ASP A 121 13.31 -2.65 -6.95
N LEU A 122 12.39 -2.56 -5.96
CA LEU A 122 11.09 -3.22 -6.04
C LEU A 122 10.31 -2.78 -7.29
N GLY A 123 10.21 -1.48 -7.55
CA GLY A 123 9.52 -0.95 -8.74
C GLY A 123 10.13 -1.44 -10.05
N ALA A 124 11.46 -1.61 -10.11
CA ALA A 124 12.14 -2.16 -11.28
C ALA A 124 11.76 -3.63 -11.54
N GLU A 125 11.42 -4.39 -10.50
CA GLU A 125 11.04 -5.81 -10.59
C GLU A 125 9.54 -6.04 -10.78
N VAL A 126 8.67 -5.24 -10.15
CA VAL A 126 7.20 -5.46 -10.15
C VAL A 126 6.41 -4.45 -10.97
N GLY A 127 7.02 -3.36 -11.45
CA GLY A 127 6.34 -2.31 -12.19
C GLY A 127 5.69 -1.26 -11.28
N GLU A 128 4.55 -0.70 -11.73
CA GLU A 128 3.88 0.40 -11.04
C GLU A 128 3.52 0.05 -9.59
N PHE A 129 3.82 0.95 -8.65
CA PHE A 129 3.46 0.80 -7.24
C PHE A 129 3.15 2.16 -6.59
N VAL A 130 2.58 2.10 -5.39
CA VAL A 130 2.32 3.25 -4.53
C VAL A 130 3.19 3.13 -3.27
N GLY A 131 3.98 4.16 -2.96
CA GLY A 131 4.68 4.25 -1.68
C GLY A 131 3.73 4.52 -0.53
N PHE A 132 4.09 4.12 0.69
CA PHE A 132 3.24 4.35 1.86
C PHE A 132 4.01 4.93 3.05
N GLU A 133 3.78 6.21 3.32
CA GLU A 133 4.16 6.85 4.58
C GLU A 133 3.02 6.65 5.59
N LEU A 134 3.21 5.75 6.56
CA LEU A 134 2.24 5.48 7.62
C LEU A 134 2.81 5.85 8.98
N GLY A 135 2.18 6.78 9.69
CA GLY A 135 2.73 7.26 10.96
C GLY A 135 2.57 6.26 12.11
N THR A 136 3.36 6.45 13.17
CA THR A 136 3.45 5.54 14.32
C THR A 136 2.19 5.48 15.19
N MET A 137 1.25 6.40 15.00
CA MET A 137 -0.09 6.34 15.62
C MET A 137 -0.95 5.21 15.06
N PHE A 138 -0.60 4.66 13.89
CA PHE A 138 -1.30 3.53 13.27
C PHE A 138 -0.57 2.21 13.49
N VAL A 139 0.75 2.18 13.25
CA VAL A 139 1.58 0.97 13.43
C VAL A 139 2.95 1.32 14.02
N PRO A 140 3.52 0.53 14.97
CA PRO A 140 4.78 0.86 15.61
C PRO A 140 5.99 0.98 14.68
N ASN A 141 5.99 0.22 13.58
CA ASN A 141 7.02 0.25 12.52
C ASN A 141 6.73 1.28 11.42
N GLY A 142 5.79 2.19 11.66
CA GLY A 142 5.44 3.25 10.74
C GLY A 142 6.58 4.24 10.52
N ARG A 143 6.57 4.93 9.38
CA ARG A 143 7.55 5.97 9.05
C ARG A 143 6.93 7.06 8.19
N ILE A 144 7.25 8.32 8.55
CA ILE A 144 7.04 9.50 7.70
C ILE A 144 8.44 10.03 7.36
N VAL A 145 8.75 10.16 6.07
CA VAL A 145 10.10 10.54 5.63
C VAL A 145 10.26 12.06 5.51
N GLY A 146 11.49 12.54 5.43
CA GLY A 146 11.82 13.91 5.07
C GLY A 146 11.38 14.27 3.66
N LEU A 147 11.29 15.58 3.38
CA LEU A 147 10.86 16.07 2.06
C LEU A 147 11.86 15.70 0.95
N ASP A 148 13.16 15.64 1.26
CA ASP A 148 14.19 15.23 0.31
C ASP A 148 14.04 13.78 -0.13
N ALA A 149 13.75 12.87 0.81
CA ALA A 149 13.49 11.47 0.51
C ALA A 149 12.19 11.29 -0.27
N TYR A 150 11.13 12.03 0.09
CA TYR A 150 9.89 12.06 -0.67
C TYR A 150 10.10 12.56 -2.12
N ALA A 151 10.95 13.57 -2.31
CA ALA A 151 11.32 14.05 -3.65
C ALA A 151 12.02 12.97 -4.46
N ARG A 152 12.98 12.25 -3.86
CA ARG A 152 13.66 11.12 -4.51
C ARG A 152 12.70 9.97 -4.82
N LEU A 153 11.74 9.68 -3.94
CA LEU A 153 10.71 8.67 -4.18
C LEU A 153 9.85 9.04 -5.40
N MET A 154 9.49 10.32 -5.53
CA MET A 154 8.72 10.84 -6.66
C MET A 154 9.48 10.72 -7.99
N ASP A 155 10.81 10.81 -7.95
CA ASP A 155 11.70 10.63 -9.11
C ASP A 155 11.80 9.15 -9.55
N VAL A 156 11.34 8.18 -8.75
CA VAL A 156 11.25 6.76 -9.14
C VAL A 156 10.13 6.60 -10.18
N PRO A 157 10.43 6.22 -11.44
CA PRO A 157 9.43 6.22 -12.52
C PRO A 157 8.21 5.37 -12.23
N GLN A 158 8.42 4.20 -11.64
CA GLN A 158 7.38 3.21 -11.32
C GLN A 158 6.57 3.56 -10.07
N CYS A 159 7.06 4.46 -9.22
CA CYS A 159 6.27 4.95 -8.10
C CYS A 159 5.25 5.95 -8.64
N ILE A 160 3.99 5.56 -8.78
CA ILE A 160 2.95 6.41 -9.39
C ILE A 160 2.27 7.35 -8.37
N GLY A 161 2.54 7.14 -7.09
CA GLY A 161 2.00 7.94 -6.01
C GLY A 161 2.52 7.51 -4.64
N ALA A 162 2.17 8.29 -3.62
CA ALA A 162 2.42 7.92 -2.24
C ALA A 162 1.22 8.26 -1.37
N LYS A 163 0.81 7.31 -0.54
CA LYS A 163 -0.17 7.52 0.53
C LYS A 163 0.52 8.11 1.75
N HIS A 164 0.02 9.24 2.24
CA HIS A 164 0.59 10.00 3.34
C HIS A 164 -0.34 10.04 4.55
N SER A 165 -0.06 9.20 5.54
CA SER A 165 -0.85 9.04 6.77
C SER A 165 -0.11 9.56 8.00
N SER A 166 0.36 10.81 7.95
CA SER A 166 1.02 11.50 9.08
C SER A 166 0.06 12.21 10.03
N LEU A 167 -1.19 12.41 9.61
CA LEU A 167 -2.17 13.31 10.25
C LEU A 167 -1.72 14.78 10.36
N SER A 168 -0.71 15.19 9.58
CA SER A 168 -0.21 16.56 9.54
C SER A 168 -0.56 17.25 8.22
N ARG A 169 -1.46 18.24 8.31
CA ARG A 169 -1.84 19.06 7.15
C ARG A 169 -0.66 19.82 6.56
N ARG A 170 0.30 20.25 7.41
CA ARG A 170 1.51 20.95 6.94
C ARG A 170 2.35 20.04 6.05
N LEU A 171 2.64 18.82 6.51
CA LEU A 171 3.44 17.88 5.74
C LEU A 171 2.75 17.55 4.41
N GLU A 172 1.44 17.26 4.44
CA GLU A 172 0.64 17.03 3.23
C GLU A 172 0.76 18.19 2.22
N TRP A 173 0.69 19.44 2.68
CA TRP A 173 0.85 20.62 1.82
C TRP A 173 2.24 20.73 1.22
N ASP A 174 3.28 20.43 1.99
CA ASP A 174 4.66 20.44 1.49
C ASP A 174 4.86 19.39 0.38
N ARG A 175 4.22 18.20 0.49
CA ARG A 175 4.22 17.16 -0.56
C ARG A 175 3.47 17.61 -1.82
N LEU A 176 2.30 18.25 -1.66
CA LEU A 176 1.52 18.77 -2.78
C LEU A 176 2.29 19.85 -3.56
N ALA A 177 2.91 20.79 -2.86
CA ALA A 177 3.71 21.84 -3.49
C ALA A 177 4.91 21.25 -4.26
N LEU A 178 5.60 20.28 -3.66
CA LEU A 178 6.72 19.58 -4.30
C LEU A 178 6.26 18.79 -5.54
N ARG A 179 5.10 18.13 -5.45
CA ARG A 179 4.48 17.41 -6.58
C ARG A 179 4.17 18.34 -7.73
N ASP A 180 3.55 19.48 -7.45
CA ASP A 180 3.19 20.49 -8.46
C ASP A 180 4.44 21.04 -9.19
N GLU A 181 5.57 21.15 -8.48
CA GLU A 181 6.85 21.59 -9.06
C GLU A 181 7.55 20.51 -9.89
N ARG A 182 7.59 19.26 -9.41
CA ARG A 182 8.47 18.22 -9.96
C ARG A 182 7.79 17.18 -10.82
N ARG A 183 6.63 16.68 -10.40
CA ARG A 183 5.93 15.57 -11.07
C ARG A 183 4.41 15.72 -10.93
N PRO A 184 3.78 16.61 -11.72
CA PRO A 184 2.35 16.95 -11.60
C PRO A 184 1.38 15.75 -11.67
N ASP A 185 1.78 14.67 -12.34
CA ASP A 185 1.03 13.42 -12.50
C ASP A 185 1.15 12.45 -11.31
N PHE A 186 2.11 12.66 -10.39
CA PHE A 186 2.26 11.82 -9.20
C PHE A 186 1.08 12.02 -8.23
N MET A 187 0.53 10.91 -7.74
CA MET A 187 -0.60 10.96 -6.81
C MET A 187 -0.13 11.17 -5.37
N VAL A 188 -0.55 12.27 -4.74
CA VAL A 188 -0.44 12.47 -3.28
C VAL A 188 -1.77 12.05 -2.65
N LEU A 189 -1.75 11.00 -1.83
CA LEU A 189 -2.94 10.24 -1.40
C LEU A 189 -3.14 10.21 0.12
#